data_AF-A0A2H1KZI0-F1
#
_entry.id   AF-A0A2H1KZI0-F1
#
_cell.length_a   1.000
_cell.length_b   1.000
_cell.length_c   1.000
_cell.angle_alpha   90.00
_cell.angle_beta   90.00
_cell.angle_gamma   90.00
#
_symmetry.space_group_name_H-M   'P 1'
#
loop_
_entity.id
_entity.type
_entity.pdbx_description
1 polymer ?
#
loop_
_entity_poly.entity_id
_entity_poly.type
_entity_poly.pdbx_seq_one_letter_code
_entity_poly.pdbx_strand_id
1 'polypeptide(L)'
;MATSEDARAARDAKLEELHARLTGAVEQLVTGDDWRRALEFAARFRSRSFGNGLLIAVQHFAAFEQGRVPEPEPTYVAGYKQWQSLGRQVVKGQPGYMIFAPVTGRFASSTPQDVASW
;
A
#
# COMPACT_ATOMS: atom_id res chain seq x y z
N MET A 1 24.37 -2.64 18.14
CA MET A 1 23.38 -3.70 18.43
C MET A 1 21.98 -3.12 18.67
N ALA A 2 21.81 -1.96 19.34
CA ALA A 2 20.52 -1.28 19.46
C ALA A 2 19.85 -0.90 18.11
N THR A 3 20.64 -0.54 17.09
CA THR A 3 20.12 -0.01 15.81
C THR A 3 19.31 -1.00 14.96
N SER A 4 19.54 -2.32 15.07
CA SER A 4 18.78 -3.32 14.29
C SER A 4 17.43 -3.65 14.92
N GLU A 5 17.36 -3.64 16.25
CA GLU A 5 16.12 -3.85 16.99
C GLU A 5 15.21 -2.63 16.86
N ASP A 6 15.76 -1.43 16.99
CA ASP A 6 15.01 -0.18 16.79
C ASP A 6 14.44 -0.08 15.36
N ALA A 7 15.24 -0.44 14.34
CA ALA A 7 14.78 -0.43 12.96
C ALA A 7 13.67 -1.46 12.70
N ARG A 8 13.75 -2.64 13.34
CA ARG A 8 12.70 -3.66 13.26
C ARG A 8 11.43 -3.18 13.94
N ALA A 9 11.54 -2.63 15.15
CA ALA A 9 10.40 -2.08 15.89
C ALA A 9 9.70 -0.96 15.11
N ALA A 10 10.45 -0.05 14.50
CA ALA A 10 9.89 1.01 13.66
C ALA A 10 9.18 0.47 12.42
N ARG A 11 9.72 -0.58 11.78
CA ARG A 11 9.07 -1.24 10.65
C ARG A 11 7.75 -1.89 11.08
N ASP A 12 7.78 -2.65 12.17
CA ASP A 12 6.62 -3.38 12.65
C ASP A 12 5.51 -2.40 13.10
N ALA A 13 5.86 -1.31 13.78
CA ALA A 13 4.92 -0.22 14.09
C ALA A 13 4.27 0.39 12.84
N LYS A 14 5.04 0.58 11.75
CA LYS A 14 4.51 1.10 10.49
C LYS A 14 3.57 0.10 9.80
N LEU A 15 3.85 -1.19 9.91
CA LEU A 15 2.97 -2.25 9.40
C LEU A 15 1.65 -2.29 10.18
N GLU A 16 1.71 -2.17 11.52
CA GLU A 16 0.51 -2.10 12.36
C GLU A 16 -0.34 -0.87 12.04
N GLU A 17 0.27 0.31 11.87
CA GLU A 17 -0.47 1.53 11.46
C GLU A 17 -1.17 1.33 10.11
N LEU A 18 -0.48 0.71 9.13
CA LEU A 18 -1.05 0.45 7.82
C LEU A 18 -2.17 -0.59 7.88
N HIS A 19 -2.01 -1.61 8.73
CA HIS A 19 -3.02 -2.62 8.97
C HIS A 19 -4.27 -2.02 9.61
N ALA A 20 -4.12 -1.22 10.67
CA ALA A 20 -5.23 -0.52 11.31
C ALA A 20 -5.99 0.39 10.32
N ARG A 21 -5.27 1.08 9.43
CA ARG A 21 -5.90 1.86 8.36
C ARG A 21 -6.71 1.00 7.39
N LEU A 22 -6.18 -0.17 6.99
CA LEU A 22 -6.93 -1.09 6.14
C LEU A 22 -8.16 -1.64 6.86
N THR A 23 -8.04 -2.03 8.12
CA THR A 23 -9.17 -2.50 8.94
C THR A 23 -10.26 -1.43 9.00
N GLY A 24 -9.90 -0.19 9.35
CA GLY A 24 -10.85 0.93 9.36
C GLY A 24 -11.50 1.17 8.01
N ALA A 25 -10.76 1.05 6.90
CA ALA A 25 -11.32 1.17 5.55
C ALA A 25 -12.38 0.09 5.24
N VAL A 26 -12.14 -1.14 5.69
CA VAL A 26 -13.10 -2.25 5.52
C VAL A 26 -14.32 -2.06 6.42
N GLU A 27 -14.15 -1.57 7.65
CA GLU A 27 -15.25 -1.28 8.58
C GLU A 27 -16.21 -0.20 8.04
N GLN A 28 -15.74 0.71 7.19
CA GLN A 28 -16.60 1.70 6.51
C GLN A 28 -17.46 1.10 5.38
N LEU A 29 -17.21 -0.15 4.96
CA LEU A 29 -18.01 -0.82 3.92
C LEU A 29 -19.28 -1.43 4.51
N VAL A 30 -20.19 -0.56 4.96
CA VAL A 30 -21.39 -0.95 5.71
C VAL A 30 -22.54 -1.32 4.77
N THR A 31 -22.69 -0.61 3.65
CA THR A 31 -23.82 -0.75 2.73
C THR A 31 -23.43 -1.41 1.42
N GLY A 32 -24.42 -1.95 0.69
CA GLY A 32 -24.19 -2.49 -0.65
C GLY A 32 -23.62 -1.46 -1.63
N ASP A 33 -23.94 -0.18 -1.47
CA ASP A 33 -23.38 0.88 -2.31
C ASP A 33 -21.93 1.21 -1.94
N ASP A 34 -21.53 1.07 -0.67
CA ASP A 34 -20.12 1.16 -0.27
C ASP A 34 -19.31 0.04 -0.93
N TRP A 35 -19.82 -1.19 -0.88
CA TRP A 35 -19.21 -2.33 -1.55
C TRP A 35 -19.15 -2.14 -3.07
N ARG A 36 -20.22 -1.62 -3.69
CA ARG A 36 -20.24 -1.32 -5.13
C ARG A 36 -19.12 -0.35 -5.50
N ARG A 37 -19.03 0.81 -4.81
CA ARG A 37 -17.98 1.81 -5.05
C ARG A 37 -16.58 1.23 -4.85
N ALA A 38 -16.38 0.46 -3.79
CA ALA A 38 -15.10 -0.20 -3.52
C ALA A 38 -14.69 -1.18 -4.64
N LEU A 39 -15.64 -1.96 -5.15
CA LEU A 39 -15.41 -2.91 -6.24
C LEU A 39 -15.17 -2.21 -7.58
N GLU A 40 -15.89 -1.13 -7.88
CA GLU A 40 -15.66 -0.30 -9.07
C GLU A 40 -14.25 0.29 -9.07
N PHE A 41 -13.80 0.79 -7.92
CA PHE A 41 -12.42 1.26 -7.75
C PHE A 41 -11.43 0.11 -7.96
N ALA A 42 -11.62 -1.02 -7.29
CA ALA A 42 -10.72 -2.17 -7.38
C ALA A 42 -10.61 -2.72 -8.82
N ALA A 43 -11.69 -2.68 -9.59
CA ALA A 43 -11.70 -3.10 -10.99
C ALA A 43 -10.74 -2.27 -11.88
N ARG A 44 -10.53 -0.99 -11.57
CA ARG A 44 -9.56 -0.12 -12.26
C ARG A 44 -8.12 -0.51 -11.96
N PHE A 45 -7.86 -1.14 -10.81
CA PHE A 45 -6.53 -1.55 -10.33
C PHE A 45 -6.35 -3.07 -10.28
N ARG A 46 -6.75 -3.79 -11.33
CA ARG A 46 -6.75 -5.27 -11.42
C ARG A 46 -5.42 -5.98 -11.09
N SER A 47 -4.28 -5.28 -11.14
CA SER A 47 -2.96 -5.82 -10.77
C SER A 47 -2.62 -5.65 -9.28
N ARG A 48 -3.60 -5.31 -8.44
CA ARG A 48 -3.46 -5.12 -7.00
C ARG A 48 -4.44 -6.05 -6.29
N SER A 49 -4.09 -6.46 -5.08
CA SER A 49 -5.06 -7.08 -4.18
C SER A 49 -6.15 -6.07 -3.82
N PHE A 50 -7.34 -6.55 -3.49
CA PHE A 50 -8.45 -5.70 -3.05
C PHE A 50 -8.03 -4.79 -1.88
N GLY A 51 -7.34 -5.33 -0.87
CA GLY A 51 -6.84 -4.55 0.27
C GLY A 51 -5.85 -3.45 -0.13
N ASN A 52 -4.93 -3.73 -1.06
CA ASN A 52 -4.03 -2.68 -1.59
C ASN A 52 -4.81 -1.64 -2.41
N GLY A 53 -5.88 -2.03 -3.09
CA GLY A 53 -6.82 -1.10 -3.73
C GLY A 53 -7.47 -0.17 -2.71
N LEU A 54 -8.04 -0.71 -1.63
CA LEU A 54 -8.64 0.09 -0.56
C LEU A 54 -7.63 1.04 0.10
N LEU A 55 -6.41 0.57 0.35
CA LEU A 55 -5.33 1.41 0.90
C LEU A 55 -5.03 2.61 0.00
N ILE A 56 -4.96 2.40 -1.32
CA ILE A 56 -4.76 3.48 -2.28
C ILE A 56 -5.95 4.45 -2.24
N ALA A 57 -7.19 3.94 -2.26
CA ALA A 57 -8.40 4.75 -2.27
C ALA A 57 -8.49 5.67 -1.04
N VAL A 58 -8.34 5.12 0.16
CA VAL A 58 -8.44 5.89 1.41
C VAL A 58 -7.32 6.91 1.55
N GLN A 59 -6.08 6.57 1.17
CA GLN A 59 -4.98 7.52 1.20
C GLN A 59 -5.13 8.64 0.17
N HIS A 60 -5.66 8.33 -1.02
CA HIS A 60 -5.93 9.31 -2.05
C HIS A 60 -7.04 10.27 -1.63
N PHE A 61 -8.15 9.74 -1.11
CA PHE A 61 -9.26 10.55 -0.62
C PHE A 61 -8.81 11.48 0.51
N ALA A 62 -8.05 10.99 1.48
CA ALA A 62 -7.47 11.83 2.53
C ALA A 62 -6.51 12.91 1.97
N ALA A 63 -5.75 12.60 0.91
CA ALA A 63 -4.91 13.60 0.24
C ALA A 63 -5.74 14.67 -0.48
N PHE A 64 -6.90 14.29 -1.04
CA PHE A 64 -7.86 15.21 -1.65
C PHE A 64 -8.50 16.12 -0.60
N GLU A 65 -8.96 15.58 0.53
CA GLU A 65 -9.48 16.39 1.64
C GLU A 65 -8.46 17.39 2.19
N GLN A 66 -7.16 17.05 2.12
CA GLN A 66 -6.05 17.93 2.49
C GLN A 66 -5.63 18.90 1.38
N GLY A 67 -6.29 18.88 0.21
CA GLY A 67 -5.96 19.74 -0.94
C GLY A 67 -4.62 19.42 -1.60
N ARG A 68 -4.04 18.22 -1.37
CA ARG A 68 -2.75 17.81 -1.95
C ARG A 68 -2.89 17.25 -3.36
N VAL A 69 -4.09 16.84 -3.73
CA VAL A 69 -4.45 16.40 -5.08
C VAL A 69 -5.76 17.10 -5.48
N PRO A 70 -5.95 17.43 -6.76
CA PRO A 70 -7.12 18.19 -7.22
C PRO A 70 -8.39 17.35 -7.35
N GLU A 71 -8.25 16.04 -7.54
CA GLU A 71 -9.37 15.13 -7.80
C GLU A 71 -9.56 14.15 -6.64
N PRO A 72 -10.79 13.67 -6.39
CA PRO A 72 -11.07 12.70 -5.33
C PRO A 72 -10.64 11.27 -5.68
N GLU A 73 -10.50 10.95 -6.98
CA GLU A 73 -10.09 9.62 -7.47
C GLU A 73 -8.83 9.68 -8.36
N PRO A 74 -7.85 8.78 -8.16
CA PRO A 74 -6.65 8.71 -8.99
C PRO A 74 -6.97 8.06 -10.34
N THR A 75 -6.52 8.69 -11.42
CA THR A 75 -6.60 8.10 -12.77
C THR A 75 -5.54 7.03 -13.01
N TYR A 76 -4.35 7.18 -12.41
CA TYR A 76 -3.25 6.26 -12.59
C TYR A 76 -2.34 6.25 -11.36
N VAL A 77 -1.92 5.06 -10.94
CA VAL A 77 -1.05 4.87 -9.77
C VAL A 77 0.17 4.07 -10.20
N ALA A 78 1.34 4.67 -10.00
CA ALA A 78 2.61 4.10 -10.39
C ALA A 78 3.69 4.38 -9.34
N GLY A 79 4.72 3.52 -9.32
CA GLY A 79 5.91 3.76 -8.52
C GLY A 79 6.74 4.92 -9.07
N TYR A 80 7.58 5.52 -8.23
CA TYR A 80 8.39 6.68 -8.61
C TYR A 80 9.22 6.46 -9.89
N LYS A 81 9.93 5.34 -10.01
CA LYS A 81 10.72 5.00 -11.21
C LYS A 81 9.85 4.87 -12.48
N GLN A 82 8.62 4.38 -12.34
CA GLN A 82 7.68 4.27 -13.46
C GLN A 82 7.16 5.64 -13.89
N TRP A 83 6.93 6.57 -12.96
CA TRP A 83 6.66 7.96 -13.32
C TRP A 83 7.82 8.60 -14.08
N GLN A 84 9.06 8.38 -13.61
CA GLN A 84 10.25 8.87 -14.30
C GLN A 84 10.39 8.29 -15.71
N SER A 85 10.12 6.99 -15.93
CA SER A 85 10.13 6.39 -17.28
C SER A 85 9.08 6.97 -18.22
N LEU A 86 8.02 7.58 -17.67
CA LEU A 86 6.98 8.27 -18.43
C LEU A 86 7.30 9.77 -18.63
N GLY A 87 8.50 10.23 -18.26
CA GLY A 87 8.88 11.64 -18.34
C GLY A 87 8.15 12.54 -17.33
N ARG A 88 7.62 11.95 -16.24
CA ARG A 88 6.86 12.65 -15.20
C ARG A 88 7.62 12.66 -13.88
N GLN A 89 7.36 13.67 -13.06
CA GLN A 89 7.97 13.82 -11.75
C GLN A 89 6.90 14.02 -10.68
N VAL A 90 7.12 13.43 -9.50
CA VAL A 90 6.24 13.61 -8.34
C VAL A 90 6.43 15.00 -7.73
N VAL A 91 5.37 15.55 -7.15
CA VAL A 91 5.45 16.84 -6.45
C VAL A 91 6.36 16.71 -5.23
N LYS A 92 7.27 17.67 -5.06
CA LYS A 92 8.21 17.68 -3.94
C LYS A 92 7.46 17.67 -2.61
N GLY A 93 7.83 16.75 -1.71
CA GLY A 93 7.22 16.62 -0.39
C GLY A 93 5.89 15.86 -0.38
N GLN A 94 5.41 15.36 -1.53
CA GLN A 94 4.26 14.48 -1.57
C GLN A 94 4.67 13.05 -1.16
N PRO A 95 4.11 12.48 -0.08
CA PRO A 95 4.39 11.10 0.29
C PRO A 95 3.73 10.14 -0.71
N GLY A 96 4.35 8.99 -0.93
CA GLY A 96 3.75 7.91 -1.70
C GLY A 96 2.63 7.22 -0.91
N TYR A 97 1.73 6.54 -1.62
CA TYR A 97 0.73 5.68 -0.99
C TYR A 97 1.36 4.36 -0.54
N MET A 98 1.16 4.03 0.73
CA MET A 98 1.66 2.82 1.34
C MET A 98 0.78 1.63 0.96
N ILE A 99 1.41 0.53 0.60
CA ILE A 99 0.75 -0.75 0.26
C ILE A 99 1.52 -1.90 0.88
N PHE A 100 0.88 -3.06 1.03
CA PHE A 100 1.56 -4.28 1.42
C PHE A 100 2.32 -4.88 0.23
N ALA A 101 3.56 -5.29 0.48
CA ALA A 101 4.40 -6.02 -0.45
C ALA A 101 4.96 -7.27 0.24
N PRO A 102 5.07 -8.40 -0.48
CA PRO A 102 5.65 -9.60 0.10
C PRO A 102 7.12 -9.38 0.45
N VAL A 103 7.55 -9.90 1.59
CA VAL A 103 8.98 -10.00 1.92
C VAL A 103 9.56 -11.11 1.06
N THR A 104 10.38 -10.73 0.07
CA THR A 104 11.06 -11.70 -0.80
C THR A 104 12.45 -11.96 -0.24
N GLY A 105 12.76 -13.24 -0.02
CA GLY A 105 14.06 -13.70 0.46
C GLY A 105 14.70 -14.62 -0.57
N ARG A 106 16.03 -14.55 -0.73
CA ARG A 106 16.80 -15.59 -1.41
C ARG A 106 17.23 -16.59 -0.35
N PHE A 107 16.67 -17.78 -0.43
CA PHE A 107 17.02 -18.88 0.47
C PHE A 107 17.98 -19.84 -0.23
N ALA A 108 18.91 -20.43 0.52
CA ALA A 108 19.86 -21.42 0.00
C ALA A 108 19.17 -22.74 -0.40
N SER A 109 18.03 -23.04 0.22
CA SER A 109 17.17 -24.18 -0.09
C SER A 109 15.70 -23.75 -0.23
N SER A 110 14.87 -24.62 -0.81
CA SER A 110 13.41 -24.44 -0.85
C SER A 110 12.74 -24.61 0.52
N THR A 111 13.46 -25.17 1.51
CA THR A 111 12.90 -25.52 2.83
C THR A 111 13.73 -24.90 3.96
N PRO A 112 13.80 -23.56 4.06
CA PRO A 112 14.79 -22.89 4.90
C PRO A 112 14.57 -22.98 6.42
N GLN A 113 13.65 -23.82 6.88
CA GLN A 113 13.47 -24.13 8.29
C GLN A 113 13.95 -25.55 8.63
N ASP A 114 14.20 -26.38 7.62
CA ASP A 114 14.75 -27.71 7.78
C ASP A 114 16.28 -27.64 7.76
N VAL A 115 16.90 -27.99 8.88
CA VAL A 115 18.35 -27.96 9.06
C VAL A 115 19.05 -28.97 8.14
N ALA A 116 18.35 -30.02 7.69
CA ALA A 116 18.88 -31.01 6.75
C ALA A 116 18.78 -30.58 5.28
N SER A 117 18.21 -29.41 4.99
CA SER A 117 17.95 -28.93 3.62
C SER A 117 19.13 -28.19 2.97
N TRP A 118 20.29 -28.17 3.61
CA TRP A 118 21.53 -27.52 3.16
C TRP A 118 22.77 -28.27 3.63
#